data_AF-A0A836VCY4-F1
#
_entry.id   AF-A0A836VCY4-F1
#
_cell.length_a   1.000
_cell.length_b   1.000
_cell.length_c   1.000
_cell.angle_alpha   90.00
_cell.angle_beta   90.00
_cell.angle_gamma   90.00
#
_symmetry.space_group_name_H-M   'P 1'
#
loop_
_entity.id
_entity.type
_entity.pdbx_description
1 polymer ?
#
loop_
_entity_poly.entity_id
_entity_poly.type
_entity_poly.pdbx_seq_one_letter_code
_entity_poly.pdbx_strand_id
1 'polypeptide(L)'
;MGNIPAFFARTDMFSRNVGSDMYRPLVLVSYALNYRVGGFEVRGYHVVNLLLHVLVTWLVYGLLVSIGGSGYGGLFAPALFGVHPLTAEPVNYISNRSESMAALFALLSFYLYARSSRGRPSLLSLSAFAGALLSKSAAVCLPLALILYEISQRGEGGRGGGVYGVASGRSGCALVYVAGSSALIRRGDDGERLRSWTDQANMLVNER
;
A
#
# COMPACT_ATOMS: atom_id res chain seq x y z
N MET A 1 10.69 13.55 24.17
CA MET A 1 11.36 13.36 22.86
C MET A 1 12.58 12.43 22.93
N GLY A 2 13.14 12.13 24.11
CA GLY A 2 14.34 11.26 24.23
C GLY A 2 14.17 9.79 23.84
N ASN A 3 12.93 9.30 23.65
CA ASN A 3 12.67 7.88 23.36
C ASN A 3 12.48 7.56 21.87
N ILE A 4 12.67 8.52 20.94
CA ILE A 4 12.56 8.25 19.49
C ILE A 4 13.50 7.12 19.03
N PRO A 5 14.78 7.06 19.45
CA PRO A 5 15.66 5.96 19.08
C PRO A 5 15.11 4.59 19.48
N ALA A 6 14.36 4.52 20.58
CA ALA A 6 13.75 3.27 21.05
C ALA A 6 12.70 2.73 20.08
N PHE A 7 12.01 3.58 19.30
CA PHE A 7 11.07 3.11 18.27
C PHE A 7 11.75 2.30 17.17
N PHE A 8 13.02 2.61 16.87
CA PHE A 8 13.79 1.89 15.85
C PHE A 8 14.50 0.66 16.39
N ALA A 9 14.76 0.60 17.69
CA ALA A 9 15.47 -0.50 18.33
C ALA A 9 14.55 -1.62 18.84
N ARG A 10 13.25 -1.37 19.00
CA ARG A 10 12.31 -2.30 19.65
C ARG A 10 11.09 -2.60 18.79
N THR A 11 10.72 -3.88 18.69
CA THR A 11 9.58 -4.38 17.91
C THR A 11 8.27 -4.47 18.70
N ASP A 12 8.36 -4.42 20.03
CA ASP A 12 7.25 -4.59 20.98
C ASP A 12 6.57 -3.27 21.36
N MET A 13 7.00 -2.14 20.79
CA MET A 13 6.49 -0.81 21.14
C MET A 13 5.16 -0.47 20.44
N PHE A 14 4.77 -1.22 19.42
CA PHE A 14 3.54 -0.97 18.66
C PHE A 14 2.36 -1.84 19.13
N SER A 15 2.62 -3.06 19.59
CA SER A 15 1.60 -3.99 20.10
C SER A 15 1.92 -4.36 21.54
N ARG A 16 0.91 -4.30 22.40
CA ARG A 16 1.03 -4.77 23.79
C ARG A 16 0.72 -6.27 23.95
N ASN A 17 0.23 -6.91 22.89
CA ASN A 17 -0.18 -8.31 22.89
C ASN A 17 1.03 -9.22 22.64
N VAL A 18 1.27 -10.14 23.58
CA VAL A 18 2.38 -11.10 23.55
C VAL A 18 2.30 -11.95 22.27
N GLY A 19 3.38 -11.99 21.50
CA GLY A 19 3.47 -12.77 20.24
C GLY A 19 2.92 -12.07 18.99
N SER A 20 2.54 -10.79 19.08
CA SER A 20 2.00 -10.01 17.95
C SER A 20 2.80 -8.72 17.68
N ASP A 21 4.12 -8.83 17.83
CA ASP A 21 5.04 -7.71 17.63
C ASP A 21 4.94 -7.16 16.20
N MET A 22 4.94 -5.83 16.10
CA MET A 22 4.83 -5.12 14.83
C MET A 22 5.87 -4.02 14.76
N TYR A 23 6.84 -4.20 13.87
CA TYR A 23 7.88 -3.20 13.64
C TYR A 23 7.38 -2.08 12.70
N ARG A 24 6.99 -0.94 13.28
CA ARG A 24 6.45 0.23 12.55
C ARG A 24 6.98 1.57 13.10
N PRO A 25 8.31 1.77 13.14
CA PRO A 25 8.93 2.92 13.80
C PRO A 25 8.45 4.27 13.26
N LEU A 26 8.26 4.43 11.95
CA LEU A 26 7.83 5.72 11.39
C LEU A 26 6.40 6.08 11.79
N VAL A 27 5.54 5.08 11.98
CA VAL A 27 4.17 5.29 12.46
C VAL A 27 4.20 5.76 13.92
N LEU A 28 5.04 5.16 14.75
CA LEU A 28 5.24 5.58 16.15
C LEU A 28 5.79 7.00 16.24
N VAL A 29 6.77 7.35 15.40
CA VAL A 29 7.29 8.73 15.30
C VAL A 29 6.17 9.70 14.90
N SER A 30 5.37 9.35 13.90
CA SER A 30 4.23 10.18 13.46
C SER A 30 3.23 10.43 14.60
N TYR A 31 2.87 9.39 15.37
CA TYR A 31 2.00 9.56 16.53
C TYR A 31 2.64 10.38 17.65
N ALA A 32 3.93 10.19 17.93
CA ALA A 32 4.64 10.96 18.95
C ALA A 32 4.72 12.45 18.59
N LEU A 33 4.93 12.77 17.32
CA LEU A 33 4.89 14.14 16.82
C LEU A 33 3.49 14.74 16.92
N ASN A 34 2.46 14.00 16.51
CA ASN A 34 1.06 14.41 16.62
C ASN A 34 0.68 14.70 18.09
N TYR A 35 1.06 13.80 18.99
CA TYR A 35 0.82 13.93 20.43
C TYR A 35 1.52 15.16 21.02
N ARG A 36 2.72 15.50 20.56
CA ARG A 36 3.40 16.72 21.03
C ARG A 36 2.65 17.98 20.65
N VAL A 37 2.02 18.02 19.48
CA VAL A 37 1.34 19.22 18.97
C VAL A 37 -0.04 19.38 19.61
N GLY A 38 -0.82 18.30 19.67
CA GLY A 38 -2.23 18.36 20.07
C GLY A 38 -2.61 17.48 21.27
N GLY A 39 -1.66 16.82 21.92
CA GLY A 39 -1.96 15.85 22.98
C GLY A 39 -2.88 14.74 22.50
N PHE A 40 -3.89 14.41 23.29
CA PHE A 40 -4.92 13.41 22.98
C PHE A 40 -6.10 13.98 22.17
N GLU A 41 -6.01 15.22 21.67
CA GLU A 41 -7.09 15.80 20.87
C GLU A 41 -7.26 15.05 19.54
N VAL A 42 -8.38 14.34 19.41
CA VAL A 42 -8.68 13.39 18.32
C VAL A 42 -8.71 14.09 16.96
N ARG A 43 -9.17 15.34 16.91
CA ARG A 43 -9.25 16.13 15.67
C ARG A 43 -7.90 16.23 14.95
N GLY A 44 -6.81 16.43 15.69
CA GLY A 44 -5.47 16.52 15.11
C GLY A 44 -5.05 15.24 14.39
N TYR A 45 -5.44 14.08 14.92
CA TYR A 45 -5.11 12.79 14.33
C TYR A 45 -5.84 12.55 13.01
N HIS A 46 -7.13 12.92 12.92
CA HIS A 46 -7.89 12.83 11.67
C HIS A 46 -7.39 13.80 10.61
N VAL A 47 -7.01 15.03 11.00
CA VAL A 47 -6.42 16.00 10.07
C VAL A 47 -5.16 15.43 9.43
N VAL A 48 -4.26 14.83 10.21
CA VAL A 48 -3.05 14.19 9.66
C VAL A 48 -3.40 13.02 8.73
N ASN A 49 -4.36 12.17 9.09
CA ASN A 49 -4.77 11.06 8.21
C ASN A 49 -5.40 11.56 6.89
N LEU A 50 -6.21 12.62 6.96
CA LEU A 50 -6.79 13.26 5.78
C LEU A 50 -5.70 13.86 4.88
N LEU A 51 -4.72 14.56 5.46
CA LEU A 51 -3.58 15.09 4.70
C LEU A 51 -2.79 13.98 4.01
N LEU A 52 -2.53 12.87 4.70
CA LEU A 52 -1.88 11.70 4.10
C LEU A 52 -2.70 11.16 2.92
N HIS A 53 -4.03 11.05 3.06
CA HIS A 53 -4.92 10.59 1.99
C HIS A 53 -4.91 11.51 0.76
N VAL A 54 -4.92 12.83 0.98
CA VAL A 54 -4.82 13.82 -0.11
C VAL A 54 -3.48 13.67 -0.85
N LEU A 55 -2.37 13.51 -0.12
CA LEU A 55 -1.05 13.31 -0.72
C LEU A 55 -0.97 11.99 -1.50
N VAL A 56 -1.53 10.90 -0.97
CA VAL A 56 -1.64 9.62 -1.67
C VAL A 56 -2.43 9.80 -2.96
N THR A 57 -3.60 10.43 -2.90
CA THR A 57 -4.46 10.70 -4.07
C THR A 57 -3.71 11.52 -5.13
N TRP A 58 -2.93 12.52 -4.70
CA TRP A 58 -2.12 13.33 -5.61
C TRP A 58 -0.99 12.53 -6.26
N LEU A 59 -0.33 11.64 -5.52
CA LEU A 59 0.69 10.76 -6.11
C LEU A 59 0.08 9.75 -7.09
N VAL A 60 -1.11 9.24 -6.83
CA VAL A 60 -1.86 8.40 -7.79
C VAL A 60 -2.09 9.18 -9.09
N TYR A 61 -2.53 10.44 -9.01
CA TYR A 61 -2.65 11.32 -10.16
C TYR A 61 -1.32 11.51 -10.91
N GLY A 62 -0.25 11.87 -10.18
CA GLY A 62 1.07 12.08 -10.78
C GLY A 62 1.60 10.82 -11.48
N LEU A 63 1.33 9.65 -10.90
CA LEU A 63 1.73 8.38 -11.48
C LEU A 63 0.93 8.06 -12.75
N LEU A 64 -0.40 8.23 -12.71
CA LEU A 64 -1.28 8.05 -13.87
C LEU A 64 -0.87 8.93 -15.06
N VAL A 65 -0.52 10.18 -14.80
CA VAL A 65 0.01 11.09 -15.84
C VAL A 65 1.36 10.60 -16.36
N SER A 66 2.26 10.13 -15.48
CA SER A 66 3.59 9.66 -15.90
C SER A 66 3.56 8.41 -16.79
N ILE A 67 2.53 7.58 -16.68
CA ILE A 67 2.35 6.36 -17.49
C ILE A 67 1.49 6.61 -18.75
N GLY A 68 1.27 7.87 -19.14
CA GLY A 68 0.55 8.22 -20.37
C GLY A 68 -0.96 8.34 -20.23
N GLY A 69 -1.49 8.45 -19.01
CA GLY A 69 -2.89 8.82 -18.79
C GLY A 69 -3.16 10.23 -19.32
N SER A 70 -3.91 10.33 -20.43
CA SER A 70 -4.30 11.60 -21.05
C SER A 70 -5.82 11.82 -21.01
N GLY A 71 -6.24 13.08 -21.14
CA GLY A 71 -7.64 13.49 -21.15
C GLY A 71 -8.35 13.30 -19.81
N TYR A 72 -9.66 13.03 -19.85
CA TYR A 72 -10.49 12.89 -18.66
C TYR A 72 -10.07 11.72 -17.76
N GLY A 73 -9.51 10.63 -18.31
CA GLY A 73 -9.07 9.47 -17.53
C GLY A 73 -7.95 9.77 -16.54
N GLY A 74 -7.08 10.75 -16.83
CA GLY A 74 -5.99 11.17 -15.95
C GLY A 74 -6.47 11.87 -14.67
N LEU A 75 -7.62 12.56 -14.72
CA LEU A 75 -8.19 13.29 -13.58
C LEU A 75 -9.33 12.52 -12.89
N PHE A 76 -10.19 11.85 -13.67
CA PHE A 76 -11.34 11.14 -13.11
C PHE A 76 -10.95 9.92 -12.28
N ALA A 77 -9.98 9.11 -12.72
CA ALA A 77 -9.55 7.94 -11.97
C ALA A 77 -9.00 8.26 -10.55
N PRO A 78 -8.08 9.24 -10.37
CA PRO A 78 -7.61 9.60 -9.04
C PRO A 78 -8.66 10.35 -8.23
N ALA A 79 -9.53 11.14 -8.86
CA ALA A 79 -10.66 11.77 -8.16
C ALA A 79 -11.63 10.71 -7.62
N LEU A 80 -11.99 9.72 -8.43
CA LEU A 80 -12.80 8.59 -7.99
C LEU A 80 -12.10 7.82 -6.87
N PHE A 81 -10.80 7.55 -6.97
CA PHE A 81 -10.02 6.91 -5.90
C PHE A 81 -10.07 7.70 -4.60
N GLY A 82 -9.93 9.03 -4.65
CA GLY A 82 -9.92 9.90 -3.48
C GLY A 82 -11.27 9.96 -2.76
N VAL A 83 -12.38 9.84 -3.50
CA VAL A 83 -13.76 9.89 -2.96
C VAL A 83 -14.31 8.48 -2.68
N HIS A 84 -13.61 7.42 -3.13
CA HIS A 84 -14.09 6.05 -3.02
C HIS A 84 -14.21 5.61 -1.54
N PRO A 85 -15.36 5.06 -1.10
CA PRO A 85 -15.54 4.66 0.31
C PRO A 85 -14.50 3.66 0.81
N LEU A 86 -14.01 2.76 -0.06
CA LEU A 86 -12.93 1.81 0.28
C LEU A 86 -11.63 2.50 0.71
N THR A 87 -11.36 3.73 0.27
CA THR A 87 -10.16 4.49 0.66
C THR A 87 -10.42 5.44 1.83
N ALA A 88 -11.66 5.48 2.34
CA ALA A 88 -12.01 6.27 3.52
C ALA A 88 -11.68 5.56 4.84
N GLU A 89 -11.53 4.23 4.84
CA GLU A 89 -11.19 3.45 6.04
C GLU A 89 -9.88 3.93 6.73
N PRO A 90 -8.78 4.20 6.00
CA PRO A 90 -7.57 4.76 6.60
C PRO A 90 -7.71 6.19 7.15
N VAL A 91 -8.70 6.94 6.66
CA VAL A 91 -8.99 8.31 7.11
C VAL A 91 -9.82 8.30 8.39
N ASN A 92 -10.81 7.41 8.44
CA ASN A 92 -11.74 7.33 9.56
C ASN A 92 -11.16 6.57 10.76
N TYR A 93 -10.34 5.53 10.53
CA TYR A 93 -9.73 4.78 11.61
C TYR A 93 -8.31 5.28 11.89
N ILE A 94 -8.13 6.02 12.99
CA ILE A 94 -6.86 6.67 13.34
C ILE A 94 -5.70 5.67 13.30
N SER A 95 -5.88 4.51 13.93
CA SER A 95 -4.89 3.43 14.02
C SER A 95 -4.40 2.93 12.66
N ASN A 96 -5.21 3.10 11.61
CA ASN A 96 -4.90 2.67 10.25
C ASN A 96 -3.97 3.63 9.49
N ARG A 97 -3.45 4.67 10.17
CA ARG A 97 -2.44 5.61 9.64
C ARG A 97 -1.25 4.90 8.99
N SER A 98 -0.89 3.72 9.47
CA SER A 98 0.20 2.92 8.91
C SER A 98 -0.03 2.54 7.45
N GLU A 99 -1.27 2.30 7.02
CA GLU A 99 -1.59 2.02 5.61
C GLU A 99 -1.36 3.25 4.76
N SER A 100 -1.88 4.40 5.19
CA SER A 100 -1.74 5.66 4.44
C SER A 100 -0.28 6.06 4.30
N MET A 101 0.52 5.92 5.35
CA MET A 101 1.96 6.20 5.29
C MET A 101 2.71 5.22 4.37
N ALA A 102 2.41 3.91 4.47
CA ALA A 102 3.01 2.91 3.60
C ALA A 102 2.65 3.15 2.13
N ALA A 103 1.39 3.44 1.83
CA ALA A 103 0.91 3.77 0.49
C ALA A 103 1.59 5.04 -0.04
N LEU A 104 1.67 6.11 0.76
CA LEU A 104 2.33 7.36 0.40
C LEU A 104 3.78 7.14 -0.02
N PHE A 105 4.56 6.49 0.84
CA PHE A 105 5.98 6.25 0.59
C PHE A 105 6.22 5.27 -0.56
N ALA A 106 5.38 4.23 -0.69
CA ALA A 106 5.47 3.28 -1.79
C ALA A 106 5.17 3.94 -3.14
N LEU A 107 4.10 4.75 -3.23
CA LEU A 107 3.77 5.51 -4.43
C LEU A 107 4.82 6.56 -4.76
N LEU A 108 5.39 7.23 -3.75
CA LEU A 108 6.46 8.19 -3.95
C LEU A 108 7.71 7.50 -4.51
N SER A 109 8.07 6.36 -3.95
CA SER A 109 9.19 5.54 -4.44
C SER A 109 8.98 5.12 -5.89
N PHE A 110 7.77 4.67 -6.23
CA PHE A 110 7.39 4.31 -7.60
C PHE A 110 7.46 5.51 -8.54
N TYR A 111 6.87 6.63 -8.16
CA TYR A 111 6.85 7.84 -8.99
C TYR A 111 8.27 8.34 -9.29
N LEU A 112 9.15 8.36 -8.28
CA LEU A 112 10.55 8.73 -8.44
C LEU A 112 11.33 7.71 -9.29
N TYR A 113 10.99 6.42 -9.21
CA TYR A 113 11.55 5.39 -10.06
C TYR A 113 11.14 5.57 -11.52
N ALA A 114 9.85 5.77 -11.77
CA ALA A 114 9.28 5.96 -13.10
C ALA A 114 9.87 7.19 -13.83
N ARG A 115 10.23 8.24 -13.08
CA ARG A 115 10.89 9.44 -13.62
C ARG A 115 12.40 9.29 -13.79
N SER A 116 13.01 8.23 -13.26
CA SER A 116 14.45 7.99 -13.36
C SER A 116 14.79 7.49 -14.77
N SER A 117 15.63 8.23 -15.49
CA SER A 117 15.90 8.07 -16.93
C SER A 117 16.71 6.82 -17.33
N ARG A 118 16.99 5.89 -16.41
CA ARG A 118 17.86 4.71 -16.67
C ARG A 118 17.37 3.40 -16.07
N GLY A 119 16.12 3.30 -15.61
CA GLY A 119 15.65 2.10 -14.88
C GLY A 119 16.49 1.80 -13.62
N ARG A 120 17.19 2.82 -13.10
CA ARG A 120 17.98 2.72 -11.88
C ARG A 120 17.24 3.46 -10.77
N PRO A 121 17.00 2.80 -9.62
CA PRO A 121 16.35 3.48 -8.51
C PRO A 121 17.25 4.61 -8.01
N SER A 122 16.71 5.81 -7.92
CA SER A 122 17.40 6.94 -7.31
C SER A 122 17.53 6.72 -5.80
N LEU A 123 18.51 7.35 -5.15
CA LEU A 123 18.62 7.32 -3.69
C LEU A 123 17.34 7.80 -3.01
N LEU A 124 16.65 8.77 -3.61
CA LEU A 124 15.35 9.25 -3.14
C LEU A 124 14.27 8.15 -3.24
N SER A 125 14.20 7.43 -4.36
CA SER A 125 13.27 6.30 -4.52
C SER A 125 13.54 5.19 -3.50
N LEU A 126 14.82 4.86 -3.25
CA LEU A 126 15.22 3.88 -2.23
C LEU A 126 14.87 4.35 -0.81
N SER A 127 15.10 5.63 -0.50
CA SER A 127 14.76 6.20 0.81
C SER A 127 13.24 6.19 1.06
N ALA A 128 12.45 6.49 0.02
CA ALA A 128 11.00 6.39 0.08
C ALA A 128 10.57 4.93 0.26
N PHE A 129 11.18 3.97 -0.44
CA PHE A 129 10.88 2.55 -0.24
C PHE A 129 11.19 2.08 1.19
N ALA A 130 12.35 2.48 1.74
CA ALA A 130 12.69 2.22 3.13
C ALA A 130 11.64 2.83 4.08
N GLY A 131 11.17 4.05 3.81
CA GLY A 131 10.08 4.68 4.55
C GLY A 131 8.76 3.91 4.49
N ALA A 132 8.46 3.29 3.34
CA ALA A 132 7.29 2.44 3.20
C ALA A 132 7.40 1.17 4.07
N LEU A 133 8.55 0.49 4.03
CA LEU A 133 8.84 -0.70 4.85
C LEU A 133 8.81 -0.40 6.35
N LEU A 134 9.36 0.74 6.77
CA LEU A 134 9.34 1.21 8.15
C LEU A 134 7.94 1.65 8.62
N SER A 135 7.00 1.83 7.69
CA SER A 135 5.60 2.12 7.99
C SER A 135 4.75 0.83 8.05
N LYS A 136 4.99 -0.10 7.12
CA LYS A 136 4.34 -1.42 7.07
C LYS A 136 5.12 -2.43 6.21
N SER A 137 5.20 -3.67 6.69
CA SER A 137 5.84 -4.79 5.96
C SER A 137 5.18 -5.13 4.62
N ALA A 138 3.88 -4.86 4.44
CA ALA A 138 3.15 -5.06 3.19
C ALA A 138 3.78 -4.30 1.99
N ALA A 139 4.59 -3.26 2.24
CA ALA A 139 5.33 -2.56 1.20
C ALA A 139 6.38 -3.43 0.48
N VAL A 140 6.71 -4.63 1.00
CA VAL A 140 7.61 -5.59 0.36
C VAL A 140 7.18 -6.01 -1.06
N CYS A 141 5.90 -5.79 -1.41
CA CYS A 141 5.40 -6.02 -2.75
C CYS A 141 5.85 -4.96 -3.79
N LEU A 142 6.41 -3.83 -3.36
CA LEU A 142 6.78 -2.74 -4.25
C LEU A 142 7.83 -3.13 -5.32
N PRO A 143 8.93 -3.84 -5.01
CA PRO A 143 9.91 -4.25 -6.02
C PRO A 143 9.28 -5.11 -7.12
N LEU A 144 8.35 -5.99 -6.77
CA LEU A 144 7.60 -6.78 -7.74
C LEU A 144 6.78 -5.87 -8.68
N ALA A 145 6.11 -4.85 -8.13
CA ALA A 145 5.37 -3.86 -8.93
C ALA A 145 6.29 -3.07 -9.88
N LEU A 146 7.51 -2.71 -9.44
CA LEU A 146 8.49 -2.02 -10.29
C LEU A 146 9.01 -2.91 -11.43
N ILE A 147 9.26 -4.19 -11.16
CA ILE A 147 9.66 -5.16 -12.19
C ILE A 147 8.56 -5.31 -13.24
N LEU A 148 7.31 -5.46 -12.83
CA LEU A 148 6.16 -5.53 -13.75
C LEU A 148 6.03 -4.26 -14.59
N TYR A 149 6.24 -3.09 -13.98
CA TYR A 149 6.28 -1.81 -14.68
C TYR A 149 7.36 -1.78 -15.76
N GLU A 150 8.59 -2.21 -15.46
CA GLU A 150 9.65 -2.27 -16.47
C GLU A 150 9.33 -3.22 -17.63
N ILE A 151 8.78 -4.39 -17.33
CA ILE A 151 8.39 -5.37 -18.35
C ILE A 151 7.33 -4.76 -19.28
N SER A 152 6.35 -4.05 -18.71
CA SER A 152 5.33 -3.34 -19.50
C SER A 152 5.94 -2.26 -20.41
N GLN A 153 6.88 -1.47 -19.90
CA GLN A 153 7.50 -0.38 -20.66
C GLN A 153 8.44 -0.89 -21.77
N ARG A 154 9.18 -1.98 -21.53
CA ARG A 154 10.06 -2.59 -22.53
C ARG A 154 9.27 -3.20 -23.70
N GLY A 155 8.06 -3.69 -23.46
CA GLY A 155 7.17 -4.21 -24.50
C GLY A 155 6.73 -3.16 -25.52
N GLU A 156 6.68 -1.89 -25.12
CA GLU A 156 6.24 -0.78 -25.98
C GLU A 156 7.38 -0.20 -26.85
N GLY A 157 8.64 -0.30 -26.40
CA GLY A 157 9.81 0.26 -27.11
C GLY A 157 10.34 -0.54 -28.31
N GLY A 158 9.86 -1.78 -28.52
CA GLY A 158 10.37 -2.70 -29.55
C GLY A 158 9.51 -2.84 -30.82
N ARG A 159 8.32 -2.24 -30.89
CA ARG A 159 7.40 -2.36 -32.03
C ARG A 159 6.92 -0.97 -32.46
N GLY A 160 7.36 -0.55 -33.64
CA GLY A 160 7.01 0.73 -34.24
C GLY A 160 5.49 0.97 -34.27
N GLY A 161 5.11 2.17 -33.82
CA GLY A 161 3.90 2.92 -34.20
C GLY A 161 2.61 2.12 -34.36
N GLY A 162 1.85 1.96 -33.27
CA GLY A 162 0.45 1.57 -33.37
C GLY A 162 -0.26 1.66 -32.04
N VAL A 163 -1.48 2.20 -32.06
CA VAL A 163 -2.44 2.31 -30.93
C VAL A 163 -2.64 0.98 -30.18
N TYR A 164 -2.26 -0.15 -30.79
CA TYR A 164 -2.27 -1.51 -30.24
C TYR A 164 -1.12 -1.83 -29.26
N GLY A 165 -0.02 -1.07 -29.24
CA GLY A 165 1.10 -1.30 -28.31
C GLY A 165 0.74 -0.97 -26.86
N VAL A 166 0.06 0.15 -26.66
CA VAL A 166 -0.44 0.65 -25.36
C VAL A 166 -1.53 -0.27 -24.78
N ALA A 167 -2.24 -1.01 -25.63
CA ALA A 167 -3.24 -2.00 -25.21
C ALA A 167 -2.60 -3.31 -24.72
N SER A 168 -1.46 -3.74 -25.26
CA SER A 168 -0.82 -5.01 -24.90
C SER A 168 -0.14 -5.00 -23.53
N GLY A 169 0.52 -3.89 -23.14
CA GLY A 169 1.19 -3.78 -21.83
C GLY A 169 0.20 -3.74 -20.66
N ARG A 170 -0.91 -3.01 -20.84
CA ARG A 170 -2.01 -2.91 -19.86
C ARG A 170 -2.76 -4.24 -19.70
N SER A 171 -2.89 -5.01 -20.79
CA SER A 171 -3.54 -6.32 -20.78
C SER A 171 -2.72 -7.36 -20.01
N GLY A 172 -1.39 -7.30 -20.04
CA GLY A 172 -0.53 -8.23 -19.30
C GLY A 172 -0.68 -8.13 -17.78
N CYS A 173 -0.72 -6.91 -17.23
CA CYS A 173 -0.92 -6.70 -15.79
C CYS A 173 -2.36 -7.08 -15.35
N ALA A 174 -3.36 -6.77 -16.19
CA ALA A 174 -4.74 -7.20 -15.96
C ALA A 174 -4.87 -8.73 -15.99
N LEU A 175 -4.17 -9.41 -16.90
CA LEU A 175 -4.15 -10.88 -16.98
C LEU A 175 -3.44 -11.51 -15.78
N VAL A 176 -2.34 -10.94 -15.28
CA VAL A 176 -1.69 -11.43 -14.04
C VAL A 176 -2.59 -11.22 -12.83
N TYR A 177 -3.28 -10.07 -12.75
CA TYR A 177 -4.23 -9.80 -11.67
C TYR A 177 -5.46 -10.72 -11.73
N VAL A 178 -6.04 -10.94 -12.92
CA VAL A 178 -7.21 -11.81 -13.15
C VAL A 178 -6.83 -13.30 -12.98
N ALA A 179 -5.65 -13.72 -13.46
CA ALA A 179 -5.16 -15.07 -13.27
C ALA A 179 -4.80 -15.35 -11.80
N GLY A 180 -4.19 -14.38 -11.11
CA GLY A 180 -3.89 -14.49 -9.68
C GLY A 180 -5.14 -14.54 -8.81
N SER A 181 -6.14 -13.68 -9.08
CA SER A 181 -7.42 -13.67 -8.35
C SER A 181 -8.24 -14.92 -8.61
N SER A 182 -8.32 -15.40 -9.86
CA SER A 182 -9.01 -16.66 -10.19
C SER A 182 -8.33 -17.90 -9.60
N ALA A 183 -7.00 -17.93 -9.50
CA ALA A 183 -6.28 -19.01 -8.81
C ALA A 183 -6.50 -18.98 -7.29
N LEU A 184 -6.61 -17.80 -6.69
CA LEU A 184 -6.90 -17.63 -5.26
C LEU A 184 -8.34 -18.04 -4.93
N ILE A 185 -9.30 -17.67 -5.78
CA ILE A 185 -10.72 -18.05 -5.64
C ILE A 185 -10.90 -19.55 -5.81
N ARG A 186 -10.23 -20.19 -6.79
CA ARG A 186 -10.25 -21.65 -6.94
C ARG A 186 -9.66 -22.38 -5.73
N ARG A 187 -8.54 -21.88 -5.18
CA ARG A 187 -7.97 -22.44 -3.93
C ARG A 187 -8.83 -22.21 -2.69
N GLY A 188 -9.62 -21.13 -2.66
CA GLY A 188 -10.58 -20.87 -1.60
C GLY A 188 -11.78 -21.83 -1.62
N ASP A 189 -12.17 -22.30 -2.81
CA ASP A 189 -13.28 -23.25 -2.98
C ASP A 189 -12.84 -24.70 -2.65
N ASP A 190 -11.55 -25.02 -2.81
CA ASP A 190 -11.00 -26.36 -2.56
C ASP A 190 -10.56 -26.61 -1.10
N GLY A 191 -10.49 -25.56 -0.25
CA GLY A 191 -9.76 -25.62 1.03
C GLY A 191 -10.57 -25.55 2.34
N GLU A 192 -11.77 -24.96 2.36
CA GLU A 192 -12.47 -24.67 3.63
C GLU A 192 -13.94 -25.10 3.67
N ARG A 193 -14.37 -26.01 2.77
CA ARG A 193 -15.78 -26.42 2.79
C ARG A 193 -16.14 -27.47 3.86
N LEU A 194 -15.20 -28.16 4.51
CA LEU A 194 -15.54 -29.25 5.44
C LEU A 194 -14.50 -29.52 6.56
N ARG A 195 -14.05 -28.50 7.32
CA ARG A 195 -13.69 -28.74 8.73
C ARG A 195 -14.79 -28.15 9.59
N SER A 196 -15.61 -29.08 10.03
CA SER A 196 -17.02 -28.91 10.28
C SER A 196 -17.24 -28.15 11.60
N TRP A 197 -18.17 -27.19 11.60
CA TRP A 197 -18.68 -26.55 12.81
C TRP A 197 -19.15 -27.57 13.87
N THR A 198 -19.44 -28.80 13.45
CA THR A 198 -19.72 -29.97 14.30
C THR A 198 -18.52 -30.45 15.12
N ASP A 199 -17.27 -30.30 14.65
CA ASP A 199 -16.08 -30.68 15.41
C ASP A 199 -15.81 -29.70 16.57
N GLN A 200 -16.04 -28.40 16.35
CA GLN A 200 -15.92 -27.39 17.40
C GLN A 200 -17.08 -27.46 18.42
N ALA A 201 -18.29 -27.79 17.98
CA ALA A 201 -19.42 -27.99 18.88
C ALA A 201 -19.25 -29.23 19.78
N ASN A 202 -18.67 -30.33 19.27
CA ASN A 202 -18.41 -31.54 20.05
C ASN A 202 -17.29 -31.37 21.10
N MET A 203 -16.30 -30.51 20.85
CA MET A 203 -15.28 -30.20 21.87
C MET A 203 -15.85 -29.46 23.08
N LEU A 204 -16.85 -28.58 22.87
CA LEU A 204 -17.46 -27.79 23.95
C LEU A 204 -18.48 -28.57 24.79
N VAL A 205 -19.02 -29.68 24.26
CA VAL A 205 -19.97 -30.54 24.98
C VAL A 205 -19.27 -31.61 25.83
N ASN A 206 -18.04 -32.01 25.45
CA ASN A 206 -17.29 -33.08 26.13
C ASN A 206 -16.39 -32.59 27.29
N GLU A 207 -16.38 -31.27 27.57
CA GLU A 207 -15.65 -30.65 28.70
C GLU A 207 -16.57 -30.29 29.89
N ARG A 208 -17.79 -30.84 29.95
CA ARG A 208 -18.69 -30.75 31.11
C ARG A 208 -18.96 -32.13 31.70
#